data_AF-A0A7X7XFG3-F1
#
_entry.id   AF-A0A7X7XFG3-F1
#
_cell.length_a   1.000
_cell.length_b   1.000
_cell.length_c   1.000
_cell.angle_alpha   90.00
_cell.angle_beta   90.00
_cell.angle_gamma   90.00
#
_symmetry.space_group_name_H-M   'P 1'
#
loop_
_entity.id
_entity.type
_entity.pdbx_description
1 polymer ?
#
loop_
_entity_poly.entity_id
_entity_poly.type
_entity_poly.pdbx_seq_one_letter_code
_entity_poly.pdbx_strand_id
1 'polypeptide(L)'
;MYEPLRKWGTFILIVCALGVALGAISPELRALGRQVNAVFRALDNLSLPDNLPEIEAKLKEADSLIEKVRAMDPEYAEIGVWENKSRGWKKQIAMVKPAAGGDSSTSGSTATSGSSASPSGAPVSGGLSKEEVKADWQAFCDYFETFETKYKAIFNHNGEVMYNENTLNDTMAKLEQLRRADVPEARKRLEAFGAKYGRDTDTIDRKLFELTPENSRKSRLDPENQRPDCSAGQDYRDLERMLKMVNEGPVSQAAGILKQVQLELNNTARKSESQLARHAEQLAAAHRLDPNNAAVTEQLAAIEKSRAGIKAAAAEQLKTAKFPPNSGSFAGPGSVGTLTAAAIRYFNEVYPKEKAIAASVAGNWVSTKKNILGQTIQWGLPVYIASIQNNSKEICRVFKMTVLAAEGNNPPKAPPFVDHWTGDSYQMLIANVPK
;
A
#
# COMPACT_ATOMS: atom_id res chain seq x y z
N MET A 1 1.96 37.19 -29.09
CA MET A 1 3.09 37.18 -28.14
C MET A 1 3.02 35.90 -27.35
N TYR A 2 4.10 35.13 -27.43
CA TYR A 2 4.26 33.78 -26.89
C TYR A 2 4.60 33.81 -25.39
N GLU A 3 4.31 32.67 -24.76
CA GLU A 3 4.79 32.12 -23.46
C GLU A 3 3.91 32.29 -22.19
N PRO A 4 3.98 31.34 -21.23
CA PRO A 4 4.03 29.88 -21.43
C PRO A 4 3.09 29.10 -20.47
N LEU A 5 2.62 27.94 -20.94
CA LEU A 5 1.92 26.93 -20.14
C LEU A 5 2.81 26.42 -19.00
N ARG A 6 2.29 26.54 -17.79
CA ARG A 6 2.91 26.11 -16.53
C ARG A 6 3.18 24.60 -16.55
N LYS A 7 4.46 24.25 -16.43
CA LYS A 7 5.00 22.91 -16.20
C LYS A 7 4.32 22.23 -14.99
N TRP A 8 3.55 21.18 -15.21
CA TRP A 8 3.21 20.18 -14.20
C TRP A 8 4.24 19.06 -14.25
N GLY A 9 5.41 19.33 -13.69
CA GLY A 9 6.37 18.31 -13.30
C GLY A 9 6.05 17.88 -11.87
N THR A 10 5.23 16.85 -11.70
CA THR A 10 5.15 16.11 -10.42
C THR A 10 5.55 14.67 -10.71
N PHE A 11 6.81 14.38 -10.40
CA PHE A 11 7.38 13.05 -10.35
C PHE A 11 6.45 12.12 -9.54
N ILE A 12 5.80 11.15 -10.20
CA ILE A 12 5.27 9.97 -9.52
C ILE A 12 6.29 8.85 -9.75
N LEU A 13 7.15 8.63 -8.76
CA LEU A 13 7.89 7.38 -8.60
C LEU A 13 6.89 6.30 -8.19
N ILE A 14 6.22 5.69 -9.18
CA ILE A 14 5.53 4.41 -8.98
C ILE A 14 6.64 3.36 -8.87
N VAL A 15 6.91 2.92 -7.65
CA VAL A 15 7.62 1.66 -7.40
C VAL A 15 6.70 0.53 -7.90
N CYS A 16 6.91 0.09 -9.14
CA CYS A 16 6.36 -1.16 -9.64
C CYS A 16 7.10 -2.33 -8.96
N ALA A 17 6.56 -2.81 -7.83
CA ALA A 17 6.93 -4.11 -7.28
C ALA A 17 5.79 -4.68 -6.42
N LEU A 18 4.76 -5.20 -7.06
CA LEU A 18 3.79 -6.11 -6.44
C LEU A 18 3.63 -7.31 -7.37
N GLY A 19 4.51 -8.28 -7.17
CA GLY A 19 4.44 -9.59 -7.79
C GLY A 19 4.54 -10.65 -6.70
N VAL A 20 3.42 -11.03 -6.12
CA VAL A 20 3.26 -12.35 -5.48
C VAL A 20 1.82 -12.82 -5.72
N ALA A 21 1.61 -13.40 -6.90
CA ALA A 21 0.67 -14.51 -7.07
C ALA A 21 1.52 -15.67 -7.60
N LEU A 22 1.43 -16.83 -6.95
CA LEU A 22 2.15 -18.06 -7.27
C LEU A 22 1.63 -18.66 -8.59
N GLY A 23 2.11 -18.07 -9.68
CA GLY A 23 2.22 -18.62 -11.03
C GLY A 23 3.38 -17.86 -11.64
N ALA A 24 4.40 -18.54 -12.14
CA ALA A 24 5.57 -17.85 -12.70
C ALA A 24 5.17 -17.05 -13.96
N ILE A 25 4.72 -15.81 -13.77
CA ILE A 25 4.46 -14.86 -14.86
C ILE A 25 5.76 -14.78 -15.67
N SER A 26 5.71 -15.21 -16.93
CA SER A 26 6.89 -15.28 -17.78
C SER A 26 7.53 -13.87 -17.88
N PRO A 27 8.87 -13.76 -17.95
CA PRO A 27 9.55 -12.47 -18.14
C PRO A 27 9.02 -11.70 -19.37
N GLU A 28 8.57 -12.45 -20.38
CA GLU A 28 7.95 -11.96 -21.61
C GLU A 28 6.57 -11.33 -21.36
N LEU A 29 5.70 -11.99 -20.58
CA LEU A 29 4.39 -11.46 -20.20
C LEU A 29 4.51 -10.15 -19.41
N ARG A 30 5.49 -10.06 -18.49
CA ARG A 30 5.80 -8.79 -17.80
C ARG A 30 6.35 -7.71 -18.73
N ALA A 31 7.14 -8.10 -19.73
CA ALA A 31 7.68 -7.14 -20.71
C ALA A 31 6.55 -6.55 -21.56
N LEU A 32 5.61 -7.38 -22.01
CA LEU A 32 4.44 -6.94 -22.77
C LEU A 32 3.50 -6.07 -21.92
N GLY A 33 3.26 -6.41 -20.66
CA GLY A 33 2.49 -5.54 -19.76
C GLY A 33 3.12 -4.15 -19.54
N ARG A 34 4.46 -4.07 -19.50
CA ARG A 34 5.16 -2.77 -19.48
C ARG A 34 4.98 -1.98 -20.77
N GLN A 35 4.97 -2.64 -21.93
CA GLN A 35 4.75 -1.99 -23.22
C GLN A 35 3.32 -1.43 -23.32
N VAL A 36 2.29 -2.19 -22.94
CA VAL A 36 0.90 -1.70 -22.91
C VAL A 36 0.78 -0.45 -22.06
N ASN A 37 1.36 -0.48 -20.85
CA ASN A 37 1.35 0.67 -19.95
C ASN A 37 2.14 1.89 -20.50
N ALA A 38 3.23 1.66 -21.26
CA ALA A 38 3.97 2.73 -21.91
C ALA A 38 3.15 3.40 -23.04
N VAL A 39 2.39 2.61 -23.81
CA VAL A 39 1.51 3.15 -24.86
C VAL A 39 0.38 3.99 -24.25
N PHE A 40 -0.24 3.55 -23.17
CA PHE A 40 -1.25 4.38 -22.48
C PHE A 40 -0.67 5.65 -21.88
N ARG A 41 0.56 5.62 -21.36
CA ARG A 41 1.24 6.86 -20.92
C ARG A 41 1.52 7.81 -22.08
N ALA A 42 1.84 7.29 -23.26
CA ALA A 42 2.00 8.12 -24.45
C ALA A 42 0.66 8.73 -24.88
N LEU A 43 -0.43 7.95 -24.84
CA LEU A 43 -1.79 8.44 -25.09
C LEU A 43 -2.19 9.56 -24.13
N ASP A 44 -1.95 9.38 -22.83
CA ASP A 44 -2.28 10.37 -21.79
C ASP A 44 -1.52 11.71 -21.97
N ASN A 45 -0.41 11.72 -22.72
CA ASN A 45 0.37 12.92 -23.03
C ASN A 45 -0.08 13.63 -24.32
N LEU A 46 -1.02 13.06 -25.08
CA LEU A 46 -1.54 13.64 -26.32
C LEU A 46 -2.84 14.39 -26.05
N SER A 47 -3.00 15.59 -26.63
CA SER A 47 -4.23 16.38 -26.55
C SER A 47 -5.18 16.09 -27.71
N LEU A 48 -6.47 15.88 -27.41
CA LEU A 48 -7.56 15.98 -28.38
C LEU A 48 -8.00 17.46 -28.52
N PRO A 49 -8.38 17.95 -29.72
CA PRO A 49 -8.47 17.24 -31.00
C PRO A 49 -7.16 17.21 -31.81
N ASP A 50 -6.14 17.98 -31.43
CA ASP A 50 -4.99 18.31 -32.28
C ASP A 50 -4.15 17.09 -32.72
N ASN A 51 -4.16 16.02 -31.93
CA ASN A 51 -3.38 14.80 -32.18
C ASN A 51 -4.25 13.59 -32.55
N LEU A 52 -5.48 13.80 -33.03
CA LEU A 52 -6.45 12.72 -33.29
C LEU A 52 -5.88 11.52 -34.08
N PRO A 53 -5.12 11.69 -35.19
CA PRO A 53 -4.56 10.55 -35.94
C PRO A 53 -3.50 9.76 -35.16
N GLU A 54 -2.70 10.45 -34.33
CA GLU A 54 -1.66 9.82 -33.51
C GLU A 54 -2.28 9.05 -32.34
N ILE A 55 -3.34 9.61 -31.75
CA ILE A 55 -4.14 8.96 -30.70
C ILE A 55 -4.81 7.70 -31.25
N GLU A 56 -5.43 7.75 -32.44
CA GLU A 56 -6.02 6.57 -33.10
C GLU A 56 -4.97 5.47 -33.37
N ALA A 57 -3.76 5.85 -33.83
CA ALA A 57 -2.68 4.91 -34.10
C ALA A 57 -2.15 4.24 -32.81
N LYS A 58 -1.93 5.03 -31.75
CA LYS A 58 -1.47 4.55 -30.43
C LYS A 58 -2.52 3.69 -29.74
N LEU A 59 -3.81 4.00 -29.91
CA LEU A 59 -4.89 3.19 -29.38
C LEU A 59 -4.98 1.82 -30.06
N LYS A 60 -4.75 1.77 -31.38
CA LYS A 60 -4.63 0.52 -32.14
C LYS A 60 -3.42 -0.31 -31.70
N GLU A 61 -2.30 0.34 -31.40
CA GLU A 61 -1.10 -0.30 -30.84
C GLU A 61 -1.39 -0.91 -29.45
N ALA A 62 -2.07 -0.17 -28.57
CA ALA A 62 -2.48 -0.65 -27.25
C ALA A 62 -3.39 -1.88 -27.35
N ASP A 63 -4.44 -1.82 -28.19
CA ASP A 63 -5.35 -2.95 -28.40
C ASP A 63 -4.62 -4.20 -28.91
N SER A 64 -3.67 -4.03 -29.84
CA SER A 64 -2.86 -5.15 -30.34
C SER A 64 -1.99 -5.78 -29.26
N LEU A 65 -1.40 -4.98 -28.37
CA LEU A 65 -0.58 -5.49 -27.27
C LEU A 65 -1.43 -6.18 -26.18
N ILE A 66 -2.65 -5.66 -25.91
CA ILE A 66 -3.61 -6.28 -25.00
C ILE A 66 -4.01 -7.67 -25.52
N GLU A 67 -4.27 -7.81 -26.82
CA GLU A 67 -4.57 -9.11 -27.44
C GLU A 67 -3.39 -10.09 -27.34
N LYS A 68 -2.15 -9.62 -27.50
CA LYS A 68 -0.96 -10.47 -27.28
C LYS A 68 -0.84 -10.94 -25.83
N VAL A 69 -1.14 -10.06 -24.87
CA VAL A 69 -1.15 -10.43 -23.45
C VAL A 69 -2.26 -11.46 -23.16
N ARG A 70 -3.47 -11.23 -23.69
CA ARG A 70 -4.61 -12.16 -23.57
C ARG A 70 -4.32 -13.53 -24.18
N ALA A 71 -3.63 -13.58 -25.31
CA ALA A 71 -3.28 -14.84 -25.97
C ALA A 71 -2.28 -15.68 -25.15
N MET A 72 -1.44 -15.05 -24.32
CA MET A 72 -0.52 -15.77 -23.44
C MET A 72 -1.15 -16.13 -22.10
N ASP A 73 -1.95 -15.23 -21.52
CA ASP A 73 -2.64 -15.44 -20.26
C ASP A 73 -3.97 -14.68 -20.24
N PRO A 74 -5.09 -15.37 -20.52
CA PRO A 74 -6.42 -14.77 -20.48
C PRO A 74 -6.84 -14.27 -19.10
N GLU A 75 -6.25 -14.78 -18.02
CA GLU A 75 -6.57 -14.41 -16.64
C GLU A 75 -5.65 -13.30 -16.09
N TYR A 76 -4.80 -12.70 -16.94
CA TYR A 76 -3.90 -11.64 -16.52
C TYR A 76 -4.68 -10.44 -15.97
N ALA A 77 -4.49 -10.15 -14.68
CA ALA A 77 -5.32 -9.22 -13.90
C ALA A 77 -5.40 -7.79 -14.47
N GLU A 78 -4.40 -7.34 -15.23
CA GLU A 78 -4.39 -5.98 -15.81
C GLU A 78 -5.18 -5.86 -17.13
N ILE A 79 -5.56 -6.97 -17.79
CA ILE A 79 -6.28 -6.93 -19.08
C ILE A 79 -7.55 -6.09 -18.97
N GLY A 80 -8.38 -6.34 -17.94
CA GLY A 80 -9.63 -5.60 -17.75
C GLY A 80 -9.42 -4.10 -17.48
N VAL A 81 -8.31 -3.73 -16.86
CA VAL A 81 -7.94 -2.32 -16.64
C VAL A 81 -7.60 -1.65 -17.96
N TRP A 82 -6.80 -2.30 -18.80
CA TRP A 82 -6.39 -1.78 -20.10
C TRP A 82 -7.55 -1.69 -21.10
N GLU A 83 -8.46 -2.67 -21.11
CA GLU A 83 -9.67 -2.61 -21.94
C GLU A 83 -10.58 -1.44 -21.56
N ASN A 84 -10.76 -1.18 -20.27
CA ASN A 84 -11.54 -0.05 -19.80
C ASN A 84 -10.89 1.29 -20.20
N LYS A 85 -9.56 1.40 -20.13
CA LYS A 85 -8.83 2.57 -20.64
C LYS A 85 -8.98 2.75 -22.15
N SER A 86 -8.81 1.67 -22.92
CA SER A 86 -9.02 1.71 -24.38
C SER A 86 -10.43 2.16 -24.74
N ARG A 87 -11.44 1.64 -24.04
CA ARG A 87 -12.85 2.04 -24.22
C ARG A 87 -13.10 3.52 -23.89
N GLY A 88 -12.47 4.03 -22.83
CA GLY A 88 -12.53 5.45 -22.47
C GLY A 88 -12.01 6.35 -23.59
N TRP A 89 -10.83 6.02 -24.14
CA TRP A 89 -10.24 6.72 -25.28
C TRP A 89 -11.10 6.64 -26.55
N LYS A 90 -11.66 5.46 -26.88
CA LYS A 90 -12.60 5.31 -28.01
C LYS A 90 -13.83 6.21 -27.87
N LYS A 91 -14.37 6.35 -26.65
CA LYS A 91 -15.51 7.24 -26.36
C LYS A 91 -15.14 8.71 -26.57
N GLN A 92 -13.95 9.13 -26.13
CA GLN A 92 -13.45 10.49 -26.34
C GLN A 92 -13.22 10.81 -27.82
N ILE A 93 -12.64 9.87 -28.59
CA ILE A 93 -12.48 9.99 -30.04
C ILE A 93 -13.84 10.14 -30.73
N ALA A 94 -14.83 9.33 -30.34
CA ALA A 94 -16.18 9.40 -30.92
C ALA A 94 -16.92 10.72 -30.64
N MET A 95 -16.59 11.41 -29.54
CA MET A 95 -17.14 12.74 -29.22
C MET A 95 -16.52 13.85 -30.07
N VAL A 96 -15.30 13.64 -30.57
CA VAL A 96 -14.52 14.64 -31.32
C VAL A 96 -14.61 14.43 -32.83
N LYS A 97 -14.97 13.22 -33.29
CA LYS A 97 -15.15 12.90 -34.70
C LYS A 97 -16.56 13.29 -35.16
N PRO A 98 -16.74 14.26 -36.08
CA PRO A 98 -18.03 14.44 -36.74
C PRO A 98 -18.36 13.17 -37.54
N ALA A 99 -19.60 12.68 -37.43
CA ALA A 99 -20.06 11.51 -38.17
C ALA A 99 -19.88 11.74 -39.68
N ALA A 100 -18.90 11.05 -40.27
CA ALA A 100 -18.68 11.07 -41.70
C ALA A 100 -19.57 9.98 -42.34
N GLY A 101 -20.66 10.42 -42.97
CA GLY A 101 -21.35 9.76 -44.09
C GLY A 101 -22.06 8.43 -43.81
N GLY A 102 -23.39 8.42 -43.94
CA GLY A 102 -24.20 7.20 -43.91
C GLY A 102 -25.64 7.45 -44.34
N ASP A 103 -25.81 7.54 -45.66
CA ASP A 103 -26.94 7.20 -46.51
C ASP A 103 -28.40 7.45 -46.12
N SER A 104 -29.07 8.07 -47.10
CA SER A 104 -30.51 8.11 -47.29
C SER A 104 -31.16 6.75 -47.08
N SER A 105 -32.16 6.70 -46.22
CA SER A 105 -33.32 5.85 -46.44
C SER A 105 -34.58 6.68 -46.22
N THR A 106 -35.08 7.18 -47.33
CA THR A 106 -36.45 7.62 -47.51
C THR A 106 -37.39 6.46 -47.13
N SER A 107 -38.25 6.70 -46.16
CA SER A 107 -39.54 6.02 -46.07
C SER A 107 -40.54 7.01 -45.51
N GLY A 108 -41.30 7.58 -46.44
CA GLY A 108 -42.39 8.48 -46.12
C GLY A 108 -43.58 7.73 -45.53
N SER A 109 -44.37 8.46 -44.75
CA SER A 109 -45.82 8.34 -44.71
C SER A 109 -46.40 9.67 -44.22
N THR A 110 -46.89 10.43 -45.20
CA THR A 110 -48.16 11.18 -45.26
C THR A 110 -48.79 11.51 -43.89
N ALA A 111 -48.94 12.79 -43.51
CA ALA A 111 -50.02 13.72 -43.85
C ALA A 111 -50.24 14.53 -42.52
N THR A 112 -50.67 15.79 -42.40
CA THR A 112 -51.43 16.71 -43.23
C THR A 112 -51.14 18.12 -42.69
N SER A 113 -51.19 19.11 -43.58
CA SER A 113 -51.08 20.53 -43.28
C SER A 113 -52.16 21.02 -42.31
N GLY A 114 -51.76 21.90 -41.38
CA GLY A 114 -52.64 22.74 -40.58
C GLY A 114 -51.90 24.03 -40.22
N SER A 115 -52.03 25.04 -41.09
CA SER A 115 -51.48 26.37 -40.89
C SER A 115 -52.31 27.13 -39.86
N SER A 116 -51.72 27.63 -38.78
CA SER A 116 -52.28 28.76 -38.03
C SER A 116 -51.23 29.43 -37.14
N ALA A 117 -50.83 30.64 -37.56
CA ALA A 117 -50.49 31.82 -36.79
C ALA A 117 -49.71 31.67 -35.45
N SER A 118 -48.50 32.26 -35.42
CA SER A 118 -47.98 32.86 -34.20
C SER A 118 -48.98 33.85 -33.60
N PRO A 119 -49.02 33.96 -32.26
CA PRO A 119 -48.61 35.24 -31.71
C PRO A 119 -47.60 35.10 -30.58
N SER A 120 -46.75 36.12 -30.56
CA SER A 120 -45.82 36.52 -29.51
C SER A 120 -46.45 36.50 -28.10
N GLY A 121 -45.70 35.93 -27.15
CA GLY A 121 -45.53 36.42 -25.78
C GLY A 121 -46.75 36.58 -24.87
N ALA A 122 -46.96 35.61 -23.98
CA ALA A 122 -47.22 35.83 -22.54
C ALA A 122 -47.08 34.49 -21.78
N PRO A 123 -46.58 34.51 -20.53
CA PRO A 123 -46.02 33.35 -19.87
C PRO A 123 -47.11 32.45 -19.26
N VAL A 124 -46.92 31.14 -19.38
CA VAL A 124 -47.66 30.19 -18.55
C VAL A 124 -46.99 30.19 -17.17
N SER A 125 -47.77 30.55 -16.16
CA SER A 125 -47.44 30.55 -14.74
C SER A 125 -46.81 29.23 -14.28
N GLY A 126 -45.60 29.31 -13.71
CA GLY A 126 -44.98 28.25 -12.88
C GLY A 126 -43.60 27.73 -13.33
N GLY A 127 -43.03 28.24 -14.43
CA GLY A 127 -41.72 27.80 -14.92
C GLY A 127 -40.55 28.59 -14.30
N LEU A 128 -39.44 27.89 -14.02
CA LEU A 128 -38.15 28.51 -13.66
C LEU A 128 -37.65 29.40 -14.81
N SER A 129 -37.15 30.59 -14.49
CA SER A 129 -36.50 31.46 -15.48
C SER A 129 -35.15 30.90 -15.93
N LYS A 130 -34.69 31.27 -17.13
CA LYS A 130 -33.41 30.83 -17.69
C LYS A 130 -32.23 31.22 -16.78
N GLU A 131 -32.29 32.40 -16.20
CA GLU A 131 -31.30 32.95 -15.27
C GLU A 131 -31.28 32.16 -13.95
N GLU A 132 -32.44 31.81 -13.39
CA GLU A 132 -32.55 30.96 -12.20
C GLU A 132 -31.96 29.57 -12.45
N VAL A 133 -32.22 28.96 -13.61
CA VAL A 133 -31.68 27.64 -13.95
C VAL A 133 -30.16 27.67 -14.11
N LYS A 134 -29.61 28.70 -14.76
CA LYS A 134 -28.15 28.88 -14.85
C LYS A 134 -27.52 29.10 -13.47
N ALA A 135 -28.17 29.87 -12.60
CA ALA A 135 -27.70 30.12 -11.24
C ALA A 135 -27.73 28.85 -10.38
N ASP A 136 -28.83 28.08 -10.43
CA ASP A 136 -28.95 26.80 -9.72
C ASP A 136 -27.91 25.78 -10.22
N TRP A 137 -27.67 25.72 -11.53
CA TRP A 137 -26.62 24.88 -12.12
C TRP A 137 -25.23 25.27 -11.60
N GLN A 138 -24.85 26.55 -11.74
CA GLN A 138 -23.53 27.00 -11.27
C GLN A 138 -23.35 26.77 -9.78
N ALA A 139 -24.36 27.11 -8.96
CA ALA A 139 -24.31 26.92 -7.52
C ALA A 139 -24.16 25.44 -7.11
N PHE A 140 -24.72 24.52 -7.90
CA PHE A 140 -24.53 23.09 -7.68
C PHE A 140 -23.10 22.64 -8.01
N CYS A 141 -22.53 23.09 -9.13
CA CYS A 141 -21.15 22.78 -9.51
C CYS A 141 -20.15 23.35 -8.50
N ASP A 142 -20.31 24.62 -8.09
CA ASP A 142 -19.44 25.25 -7.10
C ASP A 142 -19.48 24.50 -5.75
N TYR A 143 -20.66 24.02 -5.38
CA TYR A 143 -20.83 23.20 -4.18
C TYR A 143 -20.15 21.83 -4.33
N PHE A 144 -20.31 21.18 -5.48
CA PHE A 144 -19.67 19.91 -5.80
C PHE A 144 -18.15 20.03 -5.68
N GLU A 145 -17.52 21.03 -6.29
CA GLU A 145 -16.07 21.25 -6.22
C GLU A 145 -15.58 21.44 -4.77
N THR A 146 -16.36 22.19 -3.98
CA THR A 146 -16.06 22.41 -2.56
C THR A 146 -16.14 21.11 -1.76
N PHE A 147 -17.18 20.30 -2.00
CA PHE A 147 -17.33 19.00 -1.34
C PHE A 147 -16.24 18.01 -1.78
N GLU A 148 -15.96 17.95 -3.08
CA GLU A 148 -14.95 17.07 -3.66
C GLU A 148 -13.56 17.37 -3.09
N THR A 149 -13.23 18.64 -2.88
CA THR A 149 -11.97 19.06 -2.24
C THR A 149 -11.86 18.50 -0.82
N LYS A 150 -12.93 18.58 -0.02
CA LYS A 150 -12.96 18.00 1.33
C LYS A 150 -12.87 16.48 1.30
N TYR A 151 -13.57 15.85 0.34
CA TYR A 151 -13.55 14.40 0.15
C TYR A 151 -12.15 13.90 -0.23
N LYS A 152 -11.50 14.50 -1.24
CA LYS A 152 -10.15 14.16 -1.71
C LYS A 152 -9.05 14.43 -0.68
N ALA A 153 -9.32 15.24 0.35
CA ALA A 153 -8.39 15.40 1.47
C ALA A 153 -8.37 14.18 2.42
N ILE A 154 -9.36 13.29 2.31
CA ILE A 154 -9.55 12.12 3.18
C ILE A 154 -9.44 10.82 2.38
N PHE A 155 -9.99 10.79 1.17
CA PHE A 155 -10.15 9.58 0.38
C PHE A 155 -9.29 9.56 -0.89
N ASN A 156 -8.78 8.38 -1.26
CA ASN A 156 -8.15 8.16 -2.55
C ASN A 156 -9.22 7.93 -3.65
N HIS A 157 -8.77 7.71 -4.88
CA HIS A 157 -9.66 7.45 -6.03
C HIS A 157 -10.51 6.18 -5.89
N ASN A 158 -10.09 5.23 -5.04
CA ASN A 158 -10.84 4.01 -4.74
C ASN A 158 -11.84 4.20 -3.60
N GLY A 159 -11.90 5.39 -2.99
CA GLY A 159 -12.73 5.69 -1.82
C GLY A 159 -12.22 5.07 -0.52
N GLU A 160 -10.94 4.74 -0.46
CA GLU A 160 -10.26 4.32 0.77
C GLU A 160 -9.69 5.54 1.51
N VAL A 161 -9.67 5.49 2.83
CA VAL A 161 -9.11 6.55 3.67
C VAL A 161 -7.59 6.58 3.48
N MET A 162 -7.07 7.76 3.12
CA MET A 162 -5.66 8.03 3.00
C MET A 162 -5.07 8.34 4.37
N TYR A 163 -4.30 7.40 4.91
CA TYR A 163 -3.58 7.61 6.15
C TYR A 163 -2.18 6.99 6.12
N ASN A 164 -1.32 7.54 6.97
CA ASN A 164 -0.14 6.89 7.48
C ASN A 164 -0.16 6.98 9.02
N GLU A 165 0.82 6.38 9.70
CA GLU A 165 0.87 6.36 11.17
C GLU A 165 0.81 7.75 11.80
N ASN A 166 1.37 8.77 11.14
CA ASN A 166 1.45 10.14 11.66
C ASN A 166 0.20 10.97 11.37
N THR A 167 -0.59 10.62 10.33
CA THR A 167 -1.73 11.41 9.89
C THR A 167 -3.09 10.81 10.26
N LEU A 168 -3.12 9.58 10.77
CA LEU A 168 -4.36 8.86 11.02
C LEU A 168 -5.33 9.62 11.93
N ASN A 169 -4.87 10.22 13.02
CA ASN A 169 -5.75 10.96 13.94
C ASN A 169 -6.40 12.18 13.27
N ASP A 170 -5.60 12.96 12.53
CA ASP A 170 -6.07 14.14 11.80
C ASP A 170 -7.06 13.74 10.69
N THR A 171 -6.77 12.65 9.96
CA THR A 171 -7.66 12.14 8.92
C THR A 171 -8.97 11.65 9.52
N MET A 172 -8.96 10.96 10.67
CA MET A 172 -10.17 10.50 11.34
C MET A 172 -11.02 11.67 11.86
N ALA A 173 -10.39 12.74 12.36
CA ALA A 173 -11.11 13.95 12.76
C ALA A 173 -11.79 14.63 11.56
N LYS A 174 -11.11 14.71 10.41
CA LYS A 174 -11.69 15.23 9.15
C LYS A 174 -12.83 14.35 8.64
N LEU A 175 -12.69 13.03 8.72
CA LEU A 175 -13.74 12.08 8.34
C LEU A 175 -14.99 12.26 9.21
N GLU A 176 -14.82 12.43 10.53
CA GLU A 176 -15.94 12.65 11.43
C GLU A 176 -16.63 14.01 11.18
N GLN A 177 -15.85 15.06 10.91
CA GLN A 177 -16.37 16.36 10.50
C GLN A 177 -17.19 16.24 9.22
N LEU A 178 -16.65 15.56 8.20
CA LEU A 178 -17.34 15.33 6.93
C LEU A 178 -18.67 14.59 7.15
N ARG A 179 -18.67 13.54 7.98
CA ARG A 179 -19.87 12.75 8.31
C ARG A 179 -20.94 13.55 9.05
N ARG A 180 -20.57 14.36 10.03
CA ARG A 180 -21.53 15.09 10.88
C ARG A 180 -22.10 16.34 10.22
N ALA A 181 -21.28 17.07 9.48
CA ALA A 181 -21.64 18.38 8.95
C ALA A 181 -21.91 18.35 7.44
N ASP A 182 -20.95 17.85 6.67
CA ASP A 182 -20.98 18.00 5.21
C ASP A 182 -21.90 16.98 4.53
N VAL A 183 -21.94 15.72 4.99
CA VAL A 183 -22.80 14.68 4.40
C VAL A 183 -24.29 15.01 4.50
N PRO A 184 -24.85 15.44 5.64
CA PRO A 184 -26.26 15.83 5.72
C PRO A 184 -26.62 16.99 4.80
N GLU A 185 -25.77 18.03 4.72
CA GLU A 185 -25.98 19.18 3.84
C GLU A 185 -25.89 18.77 2.36
N ALA A 186 -24.92 17.93 2.01
CA ALA A 186 -24.76 17.42 0.64
C ALA A 186 -25.99 16.60 0.20
N ARG A 187 -26.52 15.73 1.08
CA ARG A 187 -27.76 14.99 0.80
C ARG A 187 -28.94 15.91 0.56
N LYS A 188 -29.12 16.92 1.42
CA LYS A 188 -30.19 17.91 1.27
C LYS A 188 -30.10 18.65 -0.08
N ARG A 189 -28.90 19.08 -0.48
CA ARG A 189 -28.67 19.76 -1.76
C ARG A 189 -28.89 18.83 -2.94
N LEU A 190 -28.41 17.60 -2.86
CA LEU A 190 -28.60 16.59 -3.88
C LEU A 190 -30.09 16.25 -4.07
N GLU A 191 -30.85 16.10 -2.99
CA GLU A 191 -32.30 15.86 -3.04
C GLU A 191 -33.05 17.05 -3.64
N ALA A 192 -32.72 18.28 -3.22
CA ALA A 192 -33.35 19.50 -3.73
C ALA A 192 -33.06 19.72 -5.22
N PHE A 193 -31.81 19.56 -5.65
CA PHE A 193 -31.42 19.67 -7.05
C PHE A 193 -32.08 18.56 -7.87
N GLY A 194 -32.08 17.34 -7.35
CA GLY A 194 -32.66 16.19 -8.05
C GLY A 194 -34.18 16.27 -8.20
N ALA A 195 -34.88 16.85 -7.23
CA ALA A 195 -36.31 17.12 -7.32
C ALA A 195 -36.65 18.14 -8.42
N LYS A 196 -35.78 19.14 -8.63
CA LYS A 196 -35.96 20.16 -9.67
C LYS A 196 -35.60 19.63 -11.06
N TYR A 197 -34.47 18.96 -11.21
CA TYR A 197 -33.86 18.70 -12.53
C TYR A 197 -33.84 17.22 -12.96
N GLY A 198 -34.13 16.27 -12.06
CA GLY A 198 -34.03 14.83 -12.33
C GLY A 198 -32.96 14.16 -11.46
N ARG A 199 -32.88 12.82 -11.46
CA ARG A 199 -32.00 12.07 -10.55
C ARG A 199 -30.93 11.23 -11.26
N ASP A 200 -30.84 11.34 -12.57
CA ASP A 200 -29.84 10.68 -13.38
C ASP A 200 -29.17 11.69 -14.31
N THR A 201 -27.94 11.36 -14.72
CA THR A 201 -27.09 12.25 -15.50
C THR A 201 -27.79 12.76 -16.77
N ASP A 202 -28.40 11.86 -17.54
CA ASP A 202 -28.99 12.21 -18.83
C ASP A 202 -30.25 13.08 -18.66
N THR A 203 -31.09 12.78 -17.67
CA THR A 203 -32.29 13.58 -17.38
C THR A 203 -31.93 14.98 -16.89
N ILE A 204 -30.94 15.10 -16.00
CA ILE A 204 -30.49 16.39 -15.48
C ILE A 204 -29.95 17.24 -16.63
N ASP A 205 -28.98 16.72 -17.39
CA ASP A 205 -28.35 17.49 -18.45
C ASP A 205 -29.39 17.86 -19.51
N ARG A 206 -30.21 16.91 -19.99
CA ARG A 206 -31.30 17.24 -20.93
C ARG A 206 -32.20 18.36 -20.42
N LYS A 207 -32.67 18.27 -19.17
CA LYS A 207 -33.59 19.26 -18.60
C LYS A 207 -32.94 20.63 -18.43
N LEU A 208 -31.66 20.69 -18.05
CA LEU A 208 -30.91 21.94 -17.98
C LEU A 208 -30.74 22.59 -19.37
N PHE A 209 -30.46 21.80 -20.41
CA PHE A 209 -30.35 22.30 -21.78
C PHE A 209 -31.70 22.77 -22.34
N GLU A 210 -32.79 22.03 -22.08
CA GLU A 210 -34.16 22.41 -22.46
C GLU A 210 -34.60 23.73 -21.81
N LEU A 211 -34.27 23.93 -20.52
CA LEU A 211 -34.60 25.14 -19.78
C LEU A 211 -33.65 26.31 -20.05
N THR A 212 -32.53 26.08 -20.75
CA THR A 212 -31.56 27.12 -21.12
C THR A 212 -31.30 27.14 -22.63
N PRO A 213 -32.32 27.36 -23.48
CA PRO A 213 -32.16 27.33 -24.93
C PRO A 213 -31.20 28.43 -25.42
N GLU A 214 -30.40 28.09 -26.43
CA GLU A 214 -29.53 29.04 -27.14
C GLU A 214 -30.38 30.00 -27.99
N ASN A 215 -30.08 31.29 -27.91
CA ASN A 215 -30.59 32.29 -28.82
C ASN A 215 -29.82 32.19 -30.14
N SER A 216 -30.48 31.66 -31.18
CA SER A 216 -29.86 31.41 -32.49
C SER A 216 -29.38 32.66 -33.22
N ARG A 217 -29.80 33.85 -32.79
CA ARG A 217 -29.37 35.14 -33.35
C ARG A 217 -28.09 35.68 -32.71
N LYS A 218 -27.61 35.04 -31.64
CA LYS A 218 -26.44 35.48 -30.87
C LYS A 218 -25.34 34.43 -30.94
N SER A 219 -24.09 34.89 -30.86
CA SER A 219 -22.93 34.00 -30.78
C SER A 219 -23.03 33.09 -29.55
N ARG A 220 -22.44 31.89 -29.60
CA ARG A 220 -22.26 31.05 -28.40
C ARG A 220 -21.42 31.71 -27.32
N LEU A 221 -20.57 32.66 -27.71
CA LEU A 221 -19.74 33.45 -26.80
C LEU A 221 -20.51 34.61 -26.16
N ASP A 222 -21.74 34.91 -26.61
CA ASP A 222 -22.57 35.94 -26.00
C ASP A 222 -22.99 35.51 -24.59
N PRO A 223 -22.94 36.39 -23.57
CA PRO A 223 -23.33 36.06 -22.19
C PRO A 223 -24.73 35.43 -22.07
N GLU A 224 -25.65 35.76 -22.99
CA GLU A 224 -27.01 35.17 -23.00
C GLU A 224 -27.01 33.68 -23.38
N ASN A 225 -26.04 33.25 -24.21
CA ASN A 225 -25.86 31.88 -24.68
C ASN A 225 -24.85 31.07 -23.86
N GLN A 226 -23.99 31.74 -23.08
CA GLN A 226 -23.05 31.05 -22.18
C GLN A 226 -23.81 30.21 -21.13
N ARG A 227 -23.31 29.00 -20.90
CA ARG A 227 -23.75 28.07 -19.85
C ARG A 227 -22.55 27.74 -18.96
N PRO A 228 -22.75 27.21 -17.75
CA PRO A 228 -21.66 26.63 -16.98
C PRO A 228 -20.93 25.54 -17.78
N ASP A 229 -19.60 25.49 -17.66
CA ASP A 229 -18.76 24.52 -18.38
C ASP A 229 -18.75 23.12 -17.70
N CYS A 230 -19.34 23.00 -16.51
CA CYS A 230 -19.46 21.75 -15.74
C CYS A 230 -20.64 20.88 -16.23
N SER A 231 -20.53 19.55 -16.09
CA SER A 231 -21.66 18.64 -16.30
C SER A 231 -22.37 18.38 -14.96
N ALA A 232 -23.46 19.09 -14.70
CA ALA A 232 -24.21 18.94 -13.45
C ALA A 232 -24.75 17.51 -13.25
N GLY A 233 -25.14 16.82 -14.32
CA GLY A 233 -25.55 15.42 -14.25
C GLY A 233 -24.40 14.48 -13.84
N GLN A 234 -23.16 14.78 -14.25
CA GLN A 234 -21.97 14.03 -13.85
C GLN A 234 -21.61 14.32 -12.39
N ASP A 235 -21.62 15.59 -11.99
CA ASP A 235 -21.36 16.04 -10.63
C ASP A 235 -22.39 15.48 -9.63
N TYR A 236 -23.66 15.39 -10.05
CA TYR A 236 -24.72 14.74 -9.27
C TYR A 236 -24.39 13.29 -8.95
N ARG A 237 -24.07 12.50 -9.99
CA ARG A 237 -23.71 11.09 -9.84
C ARG A 237 -22.46 10.90 -8.99
N ASP A 238 -21.46 11.76 -9.18
CA ASP A 238 -20.21 11.65 -8.44
C ASP A 238 -20.39 12.07 -6.97
N LEU A 239 -21.26 13.05 -6.68
CA LEU A 239 -21.64 13.39 -5.31
C LEU A 239 -22.36 12.23 -4.62
N GLU A 240 -23.33 11.57 -5.29
CA GLU A 240 -23.97 10.36 -4.75
C GLU A 240 -22.95 9.27 -4.43
N ARG A 241 -22.02 9.00 -5.36
CA ARG A 241 -20.94 8.03 -5.16
C ARG A 241 -20.10 8.40 -3.94
N MET A 242 -19.66 9.65 -3.82
CA MET A 242 -18.85 10.11 -2.69
C MET A 242 -19.62 9.95 -1.37
N LEU A 243 -20.89 10.34 -1.31
CA LEU A 243 -21.73 10.22 -0.11
C LEU A 243 -21.90 8.76 0.35
N LYS A 244 -21.94 7.82 -0.59
CA LYS A 244 -21.92 6.38 -0.30
C LYS A 244 -20.56 5.95 0.27
N MET A 245 -19.47 6.35 -0.38
CA MET A 245 -18.11 5.97 0.02
C MET A 245 -17.65 6.54 1.37
N VAL A 246 -18.18 7.69 1.80
CA VAL A 246 -17.88 8.24 3.15
C VAL A 246 -18.19 7.25 4.27
N ASN A 247 -19.20 6.40 4.07
CA ASN A 247 -19.60 5.38 5.05
C ASN A 247 -19.01 4.01 4.72
N GLU A 248 -19.07 3.58 3.46
CA GLU A 248 -18.65 2.23 3.06
C GLU A 248 -17.14 2.07 2.91
N GLY A 249 -16.44 3.12 2.50
CA GLY A 249 -14.99 3.10 2.25
C GLY A 249 -14.18 2.64 3.47
N PRO A 250 -14.35 3.28 4.66
CA PRO A 250 -13.64 2.89 5.86
C PRO A 250 -13.94 1.44 6.31
N VAL A 251 -15.19 1.00 6.17
CA VAL A 251 -15.63 -0.36 6.51
C VAL A 251 -14.97 -1.39 5.57
N SER A 252 -15.01 -1.13 4.27
CA SER A 252 -14.37 -1.99 3.26
C SER A 252 -12.86 -2.06 3.46
N GLN A 253 -12.22 -0.93 3.75
CA GLN A 253 -10.78 -0.86 4.01
C GLN A 253 -10.40 -1.63 5.28
N ALA A 254 -11.16 -1.51 6.37
CA ALA A 254 -10.95 -2.28 7.60
C ALA A 254 -11.03 -3.80 7.34
N ALA A 255 -12.03 -4.24 6.57
CA ALA A 255 -12.16 -5.65 6.18
C ALA A 255 -11.00 -6.12 5.28
N GLY A 256 -10.53 -5.25 4.36
CA GLY A 256 -9.36 -5.52 3.52
C GLY A 256 -8.08 -5.72 4.34
N ILE A 257 -7.83 -4.85 5.32
CA ILE A 257 -6.69 -4.98 6.24
C ILE A 257 -6.76 -6.28 7.03
N LEU A 258 -7.93 -6.63 7.57
CA LEU A 258 -8.13 -7.88 8.29
C LEU A 258 -7.78 -9.09 7.42
N LYS A 259 -8.30 -9.13 6.19
CA LYS A 259 -8.06 -10.23 5.24
C LYS A 259 -6.56 -10.37 4.92
N GLN A 260 -5.86 -9.24 4.72
CA GLN A 260 -4.42 -9.24 4.46
C GLN A 260 -3.64 -9.80 5.66
N VAL A 261 -3.94 -9.34 6.87
CA VAL A 261 -3.29 -9.82 8.10
C VAL A 261 -3.54 -11.32 8.30
N GLN A 262 -4.77 -11.80 8.07
CA GLN A 262 -5.09 -13.23 8.18
C GLN A 262 -4.30 -14.07 7.17
N LEU A 263 -4.19 -13.60 5.92
CA LEU A 263 -3.41 -14.28 4.90
C LEU A 263 -1.92 -14.40 5.29
N GLU A 264 -1.32 -13.30 5.75
CA GLU A 264 0.09 -13.26 6.17
C GLU A 264 0.34 -14.16 7.40
N LEU A 265 -0.59 -14.17 8.36
CA LEU A 265 -0.52 -15.01 9.54
C LEU A 265 -0.69 -16.50 9.23
N ASN A 266 -1.49 -16.86 8.24
CA ASN A 266 -1.71 -18.26 7.84
C ASN A 266 -0.55 -18.83 7.02
N ASN A 267 0.14 -17.98 6.27
CA ASN A 267 1.29 -18.38 5.45
C ASN A 267 2.61 -18.47 6.23
N THR A 268 2.61 -18.13 7.52
CA THR A 268 3.83 -18.08 8.34
C THR A 268 3.79 -19.11 9.46
N ALA A 269 4.65 -20.13 9.37
CA ALA A 269 4.71 -21.22 10.35
C ALA A 269 5.17 -20.78 11.75
N ARG A 270 6.09 -19.82 11.85
CA ARG A 270 6.58 -19.27 13.12
C ARG A 270 6.55 -17.74 13.09
N LYS A 271 5.77 -17.16 14.00
CA LYS A 271 5.53 -15.71 14.07
C LYS A 271 6.51 -15.08 15.04
N SER A 272 7.32 -14.12 14.58
CA SER A 272 8.18 -13.32 15.44
C SER A 272 7.36 -12.25 16.19
N GLU A 273 7.91 -11.70 17.28
CA GLU A 273 7.28 -10.57 17.99
C GLU A 273 7.13 -9.34 17.08
N SER A 274 8.16 -9.06 16.26
CA SER A 274 8.16 -7.92 15.33
C SER A 274 7.09 -8.03 14.24
N GLN A 275 6.86 -9.24 13.70
CA GLN A 275 5.79 -9.47 12.74
C GLN A 275 4.42 -9.26 13.40
N LEU A 276 4.20 -9.84 14.58
CA LEU A 276 2.96 -9.65 15.32
C LEU A 276 2.72 -8.19 15.73
N ALA A 277 3.77 -7.44 16.06
CA ALA A 277 3.68 -6.02 16.38
C ALA A 277 3.16 -5.21 15.18
N ARG A 278 3.74 -5.43 13.99
CA ARG A 278 3.30 -4.78 12.75
C ARG A 278 1.84 -5.10 12.42
N HIS A 279 1.43 -6.36 12.55
CA HIS A 279 0.03 -6.73 12.31
C HIS A 279 -0.93 -6.13 13.35
N ALA A 280 -0.50 -5.99 14.61
CA ALA A 280 -1.30 -5.31 15.62
C ALA A 280 -1.52 -3.83 15.27
N GLU A 281 -0.51 -3.13 14.76
CA GLU A 281 -0.64 -1.74 14.30
C GLU A 281 -1.62 -1.61 13.12
N GLN A 282 -1.54 -2.53 12.14
CA GLN A 282 -2.48 -2.58 11.02
C GLN A 282 -3.94 -2.79 11.50
N LEU A 283 -4.16 -3.76 12.40
CA LEU A 283 -5.49 -4.03 12.94
C LEU A 283 -5.99 -2.91 13.87
N ALA A 284 -5.10 -2.23 14.58
CA ALA A 284 -5.47 -1.05 15.37
C ALA A 284 -5.96 0.09 14.46
N ALA A 285 -5.34 0.28 13.29
CA ALA A 285 -5.83 1.22 12.29
C ALA A 285 -7.19 0.77 11.71
N ALA A 286 -7.35 -0.52 11.38
CA ALA A 286 -8.62 -1.08 10.93
C ALA A 286 -9.74 -0.88 11.97
N HIS A 287 -9.45 -1.08 13.25
CA HIS A 287 -10.41 -0.86 14.34
C HIS A 287 -10.82 0.61 14.47
N ARG A 288 -9.94 1.56 14.16
CA ARG A 288 -10.30 2.98 14.12
C ARG A 288 -11.19 3.33 12.93
N LEU A 289 -10.98 2.70 11.78
CA LEU A 289 -11.80 2.89 10.58
C LEU A 289 -13.22 2.32 10.76
N ASP A 290 -13.32 1.15 11.40
CA ASP A 290 -14.58 0.49 11.74
C ASP A 290 -14.53 -0.11 13.16
N PRO A 291 -14.93 0.67 14.18
CA PRO A 291 -14.92 0.21 15.58
C PRO A 291 -15.91 -0.93 15.87
N ASN A 292 -16.92 -1.12 15.00
CA ASN A 292 -17.96 -2.13 15.18
C ASN A 292 -17.58 -3.48 14.53
N ASN A 293 -16.42 -3.56 13.88
CA ASN A 293 -15.95 -4.79 13.26
C ASN A 293 -15.43 -5.78 14.32
N ALA A 294 -16.32 -6.67 14.78
CA ALA A 294 -15.99 -7.67 15.79
C ALA A 294 -14.78 -8.54 15.40
N ALA A 295 -14.65 -8.91 14.12
CA ALA A 295 -13.57 -9.76 13.66
C ALA A 295 -12.20 -9.06 13.72
N VAL A 296 -12.14 -7.75 13.45
CA VAL A 296 -10.92 -6.95 13.65
C VAL A 296 -10.54 -6.92 15.13
N THR A 297 -11.50 -6.64 16.02
CA THR A 297 -11.27 -6.57 17.46
C THR A 297 -10.79 -7.91 18.03
N GLU A 298 -11.44 -9.02 17.66
CA GLU A 298 -11.04 -10.36 18.07
C GLU A 298 -9.63 -10.71 17.60
N GLN A 299 -9.32 -10.44 16.33
CA GLN A 299 -8.00 -10.72 15.78
C GLN A 299 -6.91 -9.88 16.44
N LEU A 300 -7.17 -8.61 16.73
CA LEU A 300 -6.25 -7.73 17.44
C LEU A 300 -5.94 -8.29 18.85
N ALA A 301 -6.98 -8.65 19.61
CA ALA A 301 -6.84 -9.24 20.93
C ALA A 301 -6.05 -10.57 20.91
N ALA A 302 -6.28 -11.41 19.89
CA ALA A 302 -5.54 -12.67 19.71
C ALA A 302 -4.04 -12.43 19.44
N ILE A 303 -3.70 -11.41 18.64
CA ILE A 303 -2.31 -11.02 18.38
C ILE A 303 -1.66 -10.48 19.65
N GLU A 304 -2.33 -9.58 20.38
CA GLU A 304 -1.80 -9.03 21.64
C GLU A 304 -1.52 -10.11 22.67
N LYS A 305 -2.44 -11.07 22.83
CA LYS A 305 -2.24 -12.25 23.68
C LYS A 305 -1.03 -13.08 23.25
N SER A 306 -0.85 -13.29 21.95
CA SER A 306 0.30 -14.03 21.41
C SER A 306 1.62 -13.30 21.68
N ARG A 307 1.64 -11.97 21.52
CA ARG A 307 2.81 -11.13 21.82
C ARG A 307 3.17 -11.18 23.30
N ALA A 308 2.17 -11.07 24.18
CA ALA A 308 2.37 -11.20 25.62
C ALA A 308 2.95 -12.57 25.98
N GLY A 309 2.45 -13.64 25.35
CA GLY A 309 2.97 -15.00 25.52
C GLY A 309 4.43 -15.15 25.10
N ILE A 310 4.83 -14.60 23.93
CA ILE A 310 6.23 -14.62 23.47
C ILE A 310 7.14 -13.85 24.44
N LYS A 311 6.72 -12.66 24.88
CA LYS A 311 7.49 -11.86 25.85
C LYS A 311 7.65 -12.58 27.18
N ALA A 312 6.58 -13.20 27.69
CA ALA A 312 6.62 -13.98 28.92
C ALA A 312 7.55 -15.20 28.78
N ALA A 313 7.48 -15.93 27.66
CA ALA A 313 8.36 -17.07 27.40
C ALA A 313 9.83 -16.65 27.30
N ALA A 314 10.13 -15.54 26.64
CA ALA A 314 11.49 -15.00 26.57
C ALA A 314 12.01 -14.57 27.96
N ALA A 315 11.18 -13.90 28.77
CA ALA A 315 11.53 -13.53 30.13
C ALA A 315 11.81 -14.75 31.01
N GLU A 316 10.99 -15.80 30.89
CA GLU A 316 11.19 -17.04 31.64
C GLU A 316 12.45 -17.79 31.18
N GLN A 317 12.74 -17.81 29.88
CA GLN A 317 14.01 -18.35 29.36
C GLN A 317 15.22 -17.62 29.95
N LEU A 318 15.20 -16.28 30.00
CA LEU A 318 16.29 -15.50 30.62
C LEU A 318 16.48 -15.82 32.11
N LYS A 319 15.38 -15.99 32.84
CA LYS A 319 15.37 -16.27 34.28
C LYS A 319 15.86 -17.69 34.60
N THR A 320 15.44 -18.67 33.81
CA THR A 320 15.74 -20.10 34.03
C THR A 320 17.10 -20.50 33.46
N ALA A 321 17.62 -19.82 32.44
CA ALA A 321 18.93 -20.10 31.88
C ALA A 321 20.04 -19.95 32.93
N LYS A 322 20.90 -20.96 33.02
CA LYS A 322 22.03 -21.02 33.96
C LYS A 322 23.35 -21.03 33.23
N PHE A 323 24.37 -20.47 33.87
CA PHE A 323 25.74 -20.63 33.37
C PHE A 323 26.21 -22.07 33.62
N PRO A 324 26.79 -22.76 32.62
CA PRO A 324 27.25 -24.12 32.81
C PRO A 324 28.47 -24.16 33.74
N PRO A 325 28.53 -25.07 34.71
CA PRO A 325 29.72 -25.25 35.54
C PRO A 325 30.88 -25.82 34.71
N ASN A 326 32.08 -25.80 35.29
CA ASN A 326 33.22 -26.52 34.72
C ASN A 326 32.91 -28.02 34.61
N SER A 327 33.41 -28.66 33.56
CA SER A 327 33.30 -30.11 33.38
C SER A 327 33.98 -30.85 34.54
N GLY A 328 33.20 -31.63 35.29
CA GLY A 328 33.72 -32.45 36.40
C GLY A 328 34.60 -33.62 35.95
N SER A 329 34.61 -33.93 34.65
CA SER A 329 35.39 -35.01 34.03
C SER A 329 36.57 -34.49 33.20
N PHE A 330 37.02 -33.24 33.45
CA PHE A 330 38.18 -32.71 32.77
C PHE A 330 39.44 -33.47 33.22
N ALA A 331 40.03 -34.23 32.30
CA ALA A 331 41.23 -35.05 32.51
C ALA A 331 42.41 -34.53 31.66
N GLY A 332 42.28 -33.34 31.07
CA GLY A 332 43.31 -32.70 30.26
C GLY A 332 44.43 -32.08 31.09
N PRO A 333 45.58 -31.77 30.49
CA PRO A 333 46.62 -30.99 31.15
C PRO A 333 46.14 -29.55 31.42
N GLY A 334 46.71 -28.96 32.48
CA GLY A 334 46.38 -27.61 32.96
C GLY A 334 45.31 -27.61 34.05
N SER A 335 45.31 -26.57 34.90
CA SER A 335 44.23 -26.37 35.86
C SER A 335 43.05 -25.67 35.19
N VAL A 336 41.82 -26.07 35.53
CA VAL A 336 40.60 -25.45 34.99
C VAL A 336 40.61 -23.93 35.20
N GLY A 337 41.02 -23.44 36.37
CA GLY A 337 41.09 -22.01 36.67
C GLY A 337 42.10 -21.25 35.80
N THR A 338 43.26 -21.86 35.49
CA THR A 338 44.24 -21.26 34.58
C THR A 338 43.72 -21.19 33.15
N LEU A 339 43.02 -22.26 32.70
CA LEU A 339 42.48 -22.34 31.35
C LEU A 339 41.31 -21.36 31.14
N THR A 340 40.41 -21.21 32.11
CA THR A 340 39.32 -20.23 32.03
C THR A 340 39.84 -18.80 32.07
N ALA A 341 40.84 -18.49 32.89
CA ALA A 341 41.47 -17.17 32.91
C ALA A 341 42.15 -16.83 31.57
N ALA A 342 42.81 -17.80 30.93
CA ALA A 342 43.40 -17.63 29.60
C ALA A 342 42.33 -17.44 28.52
N ALA A 343 41.20 -18.16 28.61
CA ALA A 343 40.09 -18.02 27.67
C ALA A 343 39.41 -16.64 27.78
N ILE A 344 39.21 -16.12 29.01
CA ILE A 344 38.69 -14.76 29.24
C ILE A 344 39.62 -13.72 28.65
N ARG A 345 40.94 -13.86 28.85
CA ARG A 345 41.93 -12.93 28.30
C ARG A 345 41.86 -12.89 26.78
N TYR A 346 41.93 -14.06 26.15
CA TYR A 346 41.80 -14.21 24.71
C TYR A 346 40.49 -13.59 24.18
N PHE A 347 39.36 -13.88 24.83
CA PHE A 347 38.06 -13.35 24.42
C PHE A 347 38.04 -11.81 24.45
N ASN A 348 38.52 -11.20 25.53
CA ASN A 348 38.53 -9.73 25.66
C ASN A 348 39.48 -9.06 24.65
N GLU A 349 40.55 -9.73 24.22
CA GLU A 349 41.44 -9.25 23.16
C GLU A 349 40.76 -9.28 21.79
N VAL A 350 40.01 -10.34 21.49
CA VAL A 350 39.35 -10.54 20.19
C VAL A 350 38.03 -9.78 20.06
N TYR A 351 37.30 -9.60 21.17
CA TYR A 351 35.99 -8.96 21.20
C TYR A 351 36.01 -7.67 22.03
N PRO A 352 36.61 -6.56 21.54
CA PRO A 352 36.83 -5.34 22.34
C PRO A 352 35.56 -4.59 22.73
N LYS A 353 34.40 -4.91 22.12
CA LYS A 353 33.08 -4.33 22.46
C LYS A 353 32.31 -5.15 23.49
N GLU A 354 32.85 -6.31 23.87
CA GLU A 354 32.29 -7.19 24.86
C GLU A 354 33.25 -7.32 26.05
N LYS A 355 32.70 -7.60 27.22
CA LYS A 355 33.48 -7.88 28.42
C LYS A 355 33.11 -9.25 28.95
N ALA A 356 34.03 -10.20 28.88
CA ALA A 356 33.87 -11.50 29.53
C ALA A 356 33.82 -11.32 31.06
N ILE A 357 32.82 -11.93 31.68
CA ILE A 357 32.56 -11.88 33.13
C ILE A 357 32.74 -13.24 33.80
N ALA A 358 32.61 -14.33 33.05
CA ALA A 358 32.89 -15.69 33.52
C ALA A 358 33.24 -16.61 32.35
N ALA A 359 34.00 -17.66 32.64
CA ALA A 359 34.25 -18.74 31.71
C ALA A 359 34.22 -20.09 32.43
N SER A 360 33.83 -21.15 31.70
CA SER A 360 33.92 -22.53 32.17
C SER A 360 34.48 -23.45 31.09
N VAL A 361 35.24 -24.47 31.51
CA VAL A 361 35.72 -25.52 30.61
C VAL A 361 34.57 -26.49 30.36
N ALA A 362 34.10 -26.58 29.13
CA ALA A 362 32.94 -27.39 28.75
C ALA A 362 33.28 -28.87 28.57
N GLY A 363 34.55 -29.22 28.36
CA GLY A 363 34.98 -30.60 28.17
C GLY A 363 36.49 -30.74 27.97
N ASN A 364 36.91 -31.97 27.66
CA ASN A 364 38.31 -32.28 27.37
C ASN A 364 38.80 -31.61 26.08
N TRP A 365 40.12 -31.48 25.96
CA TRP A 365 40.78 -31.04 24.73
C TRP A 365 40.36 -31.89 23.54
N VAL A 366 40.07 -31.24 22.42
CA VAL A 366 39.65 -31.86 21.16
C VAL A 366 40.69 -31.62 20.07
N SER A 367 40.93 -32.62 19.22
CA SER A 367 41.78 -32.46 18.05
C SER A 367 41.01 -31.65 17.01
N THR A 368 41.40 -30.40 16.78
CA THR A 368 40.70 -29.50 15.84
C THR A 368 41.28 -29.56 14.44
N LYS A 369 42.59 -29.79 14.31
CA LYS A 369 43.27 -29.92 13.01
C LYS A 369 44.23 -31.09 13.00
N LYS A 370 44.28 -31.80 11.87
CA LYS A 370 45.18 -32.92 11.62
C LYS A 370 46.00 -32.68 10.34
N ASN A 371 47.22 -33.19 10.29
CA ASN A 371 48.02 -33.21 9.07
C ASN A 371 47.57 -34.32 8.12
N ILE A 372 48.20 -34.41 6.94
CA ILE A 372 47.92 -35.44 5.93
C ILE A 372 48.16 -36.88 6.42
N LEU A 373 48.94 -37.05 7.50
CA LEU A 373 49.23 -38.33 8.14
C LEU A 373 48.23 -38.65 9.27
N GLY A 374 47.19 -37.82 9.46
CA GLY A 374 46.18 -38.00 10.49
C GLY A 374 46.62 -37.62 11.92
N GLN A 375 47.82 -37.06 12.08
CA GLN A 375 48.34 -36.62 13.38
C GLN A 375 47.77 -35.25 13.75
N THR A 376 47.41 -35.05 15.02
CA THR A 376 46.90 -33.78 15.52
C THR A 376 47.98 -32.69 15.46
N ILE A 377 47.70 -31.60 14.74
CA ILE A 377 48.57 -30.42 14.63
C ILE A 377 48.00 -29.18 15.29
N GLN A 378 46.75 -29.25 15.79
CA GLN A 378 46.16 -28.22 16.63
C GLN A 378 45.16 -28.83 17.61
N TRP A 379 45.19 -28.35 18.85
CA TRP A 379 44.21 -28.67 19.89
C TRP A 379 43.24 -27.51 20.11
N GLY A 380 41.99 -27.84 20.42
CA GLY A 380 40.97 -26.90 20.87
C GLY A 380 40.48 -27.25 22.26
N LEU A 381 40.16 -26.22 23.05
CA LEU A 381 39.53 -26.36 24.35
C LEU A 381 38.08 -25.86 24.26
N PRO A 382 37.08 -26.75 24.41
CA PRO A 382 35.68 -26.35 24.51
C PRO A 382 35.46 -25.53 25.79
N VAL A 383 34.87 -24.34 25.65
CA VAL A 383 34.58 -23.42 26.76
C VAL A 383 33.20 -22.78 26.61
N TYR A 384 32.59 -22.41 27.73
CA TYR A 384 31.52 -21.42 27.76
C TYR A 384 32.09 -20.09 28.23
N ILE A 385 31.71 -18.99 27.58
CA ILE A 385 32.10 -17.63 27.99
C ILE A 385 30.84 -16.80 28.15
N ALA A 386 30.61 -16.27 29.36
CA ALA A 386 29.59 -15.27 29.61
C ALA A 386 30.20 -13.88 29.40
N SER A 387 29.57 -13.05 28.57
CA SER A 387 30.00 -11.69 28.28
C SER A 387 28.86 -10.68 28.41
N ILE A 388 29.25 -9.42 28.65
CA ILE A 388 28.37 -8.27 28.65
C ILE A 388 28.73 -7.39 27.45
N GLN A 389 27.75 -7.08 26.62
CA GLN A 389 27.88 -6.10 25.56
C GLN A 389 27.43 -4.71 26.08
N ASN A 390 28.15 -3.65 25.71
CA ASN A 390 27.78 -2.25 25.99
C ASN A 390 27.42 -1.95 27.47
N ASN A 391 28.06 -2.61 28.43
CA ASN A 391 27.80 -2.43 29.87
C ASN A 391 26.34 -2.68 30.31
N SER A 392 25.63 -3.59 29.64
CA SER A 392 24.33 -4.10 30.13
C SER A 392 24.43 -4.52 31.61
N LYS A 393 23.47 -4.07 32.44
CA LYS A 393 23.48 -4.29 33.89
C LYS A 393 22.72 -5.54 34.33
N GLU A 394 21.90 -6.12 33.46
CA GLU A 394 20.97 -7.19 33.84
C GLU A 394 21.14 -8.47 33.02
N ILE A 395 21.52 -8.37 31.75
CA ILE A 395 21.59 -9.51 30.82
C ILE A 395 23.02 -9.68 30.31
N CYS A 396 23.50 -10.92 30.32
CA CYS A 396 24.72 -11.35 29.64
C CYS A 396 24.40 -12.35 28.53
N ARG A 397 25.31 -12.44 27.55
CA ARG A 397 25.30 -13.47 26.51
C ARG A 397 26.29 -14.56 26.87
N VAL A 398 25.88 -15.81 26.73
CA VAL A 398 26.75 -16.98 26.94
C VAL A 398 27.06 -17.58 25.57
N PHE A 399 28.34 -17.62 25.22
CA PHE A 399 28.85 -18.24 24.00
C PHE A 399 29.34 -19.65 24.30
N LYS A 400 28.95 -20.60 23.45
CA LYS A 400 29.58 -21.92 23.38
C LYS A 400 30.72 -21.83 22.36
N MET A 401 31.97 -21.92 22.83
CA MET A 401 33.15 -21.71 22.00
C MET A 401 34.14 -22.87 22.10
N THR A 402 35.05 -22.96 21.14
CA THR A 402 36.27 -23.76 21.26
C THR A 402 37.45 -22.85 20.99
N VAL A 403 38.27 -22.56 22.00
CA VAL A 403 39.48 -21.75 21.84
C VAL A 403 40.64 -22.64 21.38
N LEU A 404 41.42 -22.16 20.41
CA LEU A 404 42.40 -22.95 19.67
C LEU A 404 43.83 -22.61 20.13
N ALA A 405 44.60 -23.64 20.47
CA ALA A 405 46.02 -23.52 20.75
C ALA A 405 46.83 -23.29 19.46
N ALA A 406 48.11 -22.92 19.62
CA ALA A 406 49.01 -22.75 18.49
C ALA A 406 49.16 -24.04 17.65
N GLU A 407 49.26 -23.88 16.33
CA GLU A 407 49.54 -24.99 15.42
C GLU A 407 51.03 -25.39 15.49
N GLY A 408 51.32 -26.68 15.30
CA GLY A 408 52.70 -27.14 15.21
C GLY A 408 52.86 -28.66 15.15
N ASN A 409 54.10 -29.11 15.00
CA ASN A 409 54.45 -30.51 15.18
C ASN A 409 54.46 -30.81 16.68
N ASN A 410 53.60 -31.72 17.14
CA ASN A 410 53.32 -31.98 18.56
C ASN A 410 52.81 -30.74 19.32
N PRO A 411 51.64 -30.19 18.93
CA PRO A 411 51.12 -28.96 19.51
C PRO A 411 50.81 -29.14 21.00
N PRO A 412 51.16 -28.18 21.87
CA PRO A 412 50.86 -28.27 23.29
C PRO A 412 49.36 -28.07 23.55
N LYS A 413 48.82 -28.82 24.52
CA LYS A 413 47.48 -28.60 25.10
C LYS A 413 47.53 -27.50 26.15
N ALA A 414 47.86 -26.28 25.73
CA ALA A 414 48.06 -25.14 26.62
C ALA A 414 47.82 -23.80 25.88
N PRO A 415 47.50 -22.71 26.61
CA PRO A 415 47.58 -21.35 26.07
C PRO A 415 49.04 -20.97 25.70
N PRO A 416 49.28 -19.91 24.89
CA PRO A 416 48.29 -18.93 24.41
C PRO A 416 47.33 -19.49 23.35
N PHE A 417 46.10 -19.00 23.38
CA PHE A 417 45.11 -19.27 22.34
C PHE A 417 45.31 -18.29 21.19
N VAL A 418 45.23 -18.79 19.96
CA VAL A 418 45.53 -18.01 18.75
C VAL A 418 44.29 -17.78 17.89
N ASP A 419 43.28 -18.64 18.02
CA ASP A 419 42.05 -18.59 17.23
C ASP A 419 40.88 -19.25 18.01
N HIS A 420 39.66 -19.23 17.48
CA HIS A 420 38.49 -19.84 18.11
C HIS A 420 37.42 -20.25 17.09
N TRP A 421 36.58 -21.20 17.47
CA TRP A 421 35.31 -21.50 16.80
C TRP A 421 34.14 -21.13 17.69
N THR A 422 33.18 -20.39 17.15
CA THR A 422 31.96 -19.97 17.87
C THR A 422 30.78 -20.81 17.42
N GLY A 423 30.14 -21.49 18.37
CA GLY A 423 28.90 -22.22 18.17
C GLY A 423 27.69 -21.39 18.61
N ASP A 424 26.68 -22.07 19.15
CA ASP A 424 25.46 -21.41 19.64
C ASP A 424 25.73 -20.42 20.77
N SER A 425 24.79 -19.49 20.93
CA SER A 425 24.77 -18.56 22.06
C SER A 425 23.36 -18.37 22.57
N TYR A 426 23.25 -18.07 23.86
CA TYR A 426 21.98 -17.73 24.50
C TYR A 426 22.15 -16.56 25.45
N GLN A 427 21.05 -15.91 25.82
CA GLN A 427 21.05 -14.84 26.82
C GLN A 427 20.56 -15.37 28.16
N MET A 428 21.03 -14.76 29.25
CA MET A 428 20.55 -15.04 30.60
C MET A 428 20.78 -13.84 31.51
N LEU A 429 20.15 -13.86 32.69
CA LEU A 429 20.41 -12.84 33.71
C LEU A 429 21.85 -12.95 34.25
N ILE A 430 22.52 -11.81 34.44
CA ILE A 430 23.86 -11.74 35.05
C ILE A 430 23.84 -12.35 36.45
N ALA A 431 22.72 -12.24 37.18
CA ALA A 431 22.54 -12.87 38.49
C ALA A 431 22.64 -14.41 38.47
N ASN A 432 22.52 -15.04 37.29
CA ASN A 432 22.70 -16.49 37.11
C ASN A 432 24.16 -16.89 36.81
N VAL A 433 25.09 -15.93 36.73
CA VAL A 433 26.53 -16.20 36.62
C VAL A 433 27.08 -16.54 38.00
N PRO A 434 27.89 -17.62 38.15
CA PRO A 434 28.55 -17.94 39.40
C PRO A 434 29.43 -16.78 39.85
N LYS A 435 29.39 -16.47 41.15
CA LYS A 435 30.20 -15.41 41.77
C LYS A 435 31.64 -15.86 41.99
#